data_AF-A0A5B6VW80-F1
#
_entry.id   AF-A0A5B6VW80-F1
#
_cell.length_a   1.000
_cell.length_b   1.000
_cell.length_c   1.000
_cell.angle_alpha   90.00
_cell.angle_beta   90.00
_cell.angle_gamma   90.00
#
_symmetry.space_group_name_H-M   'P 1'
#
loop_
_entity.id
_entity.type
_entity.pdbx_description
1 polymer ?
#
loop_
_entity_poly.entity_id
_entity_poly.type
_entity_poly.pdbx_seq_one_letter_code
_entity_poly.pdbx_strand_id
1 'polypeptide(L)'
;MKFPTNNDRKMGFVQAWVDTVMRCISTVSYFVNLNDKIGVPFYPLRGLRQGNPLSPFLFLICSEGLSSLMGLAIHEDFLKGATVGGARILKKVLKEYETHSGQCINFDKSTIIFSANTIASMRTQISSKLGMRCSTNPEKYLGLPNIVGRRKKYLKGRIKQDVNNWSTCFLSQDGKEVFIKAVTQAIPTYAMGCFLLPKSLCEEMESNMAQVWWQKTHEKHETGGMGFRSFTKFNIALLAKQGLRLLTNPNSLLA
;
A
#
# COMPACT_ATOMS: atom_id res chain seq x y z
N MET A 1 -2.60 -7.33 -18.71
CA MET A 1 -1.29 -7.95 -18.42
C MET A 1 -1.03 -9.05 -19.43
N LYS A 2 0.01 -8.88 -20.24
CA LYS A 2 0.55 -9.92 -21.11
C LYS A 2 1.84 -10.41 -20.43
N PHE A 3 1.93 -11.70 -20.12
CA PHE A 3 3.21 -12.24 -19.66
C PHE A 3 4.14 -12.33 -20.87
N PRO A 4 5.25 -11.58 -20.89
CA PRO A 4 6.07 -11.46 -22.09
C PRO A 4 7.02 -12.65 -22.20
N THR A 5 6.63 -13.66 -22.97
CA THR A 5 7.43 -14.86 -23.27
C THR A 5 8.84 -14.54 -23.81
N ASN A 6 9.02 -13.38 -24.45
CA ASN A 6 10.32 -12.94 -24.99
C ASN A 6 11.18 -12.13 -24.01
N ASN A 7 10.61 -11.55 -22.93
CA ASN A 7 11.40 -10.79 -21.94
C ASN A 7 11.93 -11.67 -20.81
N ASP A 8 11.31 -12.82 -20.55
CA ASP A 8 11.72 -13.69 -19.44
C ASP A 8 13.14 -14.27 -19.64
N ARG A 9 13.58 -14.46 -20.90
CA ARG A 9 14.98 -14.79 -21.22
C ARG A 9 15.97 -13.68 -20.89
N LYS A 10 15.57 -12.41 -21.04
CA LYS A 10 16.41 -11.25 -20.69
C LYS A 10 16.48 -11.02 -19.19
N MET A 11 15.46 -11.46 -18.44
CA MET A 11 15.43 -11.42 -16.98
C MET A 11 16.17 -12.61 -16.33
N GLY A 12 16.71 -13.54 -17.15
CA GLY A 12 17.50 -14.67 -16.67
C GLY A 12 16.68 -15.87 -16.18
N PHE A 13 15.37 -15.92 -16.45
CA PHE A 13 14.55 -17.06 -16.06
C PHE A 13 14.84 -18.29 -16.93
N VAL A 14 14.92 -19.45 -16.28
CA VAL A 14 15.10 -20.74 -16.96
C VAL A 14 13.85 -21.06 -17.79
N GLN A 15 14.03 -21.47 -19.05
CA GLN A 15 12.92 -21.73 -19.98
C GLN A 15 11.89 -22.71 -19.42
N ALA A 16 12.33 -23.79 -18.75
CA ALA A 16 11.43 -24.76 -18.13
C ALA A 16 10.51 -24.14 -17.06
N TRP A 17 11.00 -23.14 -16.32
CA TRP A 17 10.19 -22.40 -15.36
C TRP A 17 9.15 -21.53 -16.06
N VAL A 18 9.58 -20.79 -17.09
CA VAL A 18 8.69 -19.96 -17.93
C VAL A 18 7.57 -20.81 -18.54
N ASP A 19 7.92 -21.97 -19.08
CA ASP A 19 6.95 -22.88 -19.70
C ASP A 19 5.95 -23.42 -18.67
N THR A 20 6.40 -23.69 -17.44
CA THR A 20 5.54 -24.14 -16.34
C THR A 20 4.56 -23.03 -15.94
N VAL A 21 5.05 -21.81 -15.78
CA VAL A 21 4.22 -20.62 -15.48
C VAL A 21 3.21 -20.37 -16.60
N MET A 22 3.64 -20.40 -17.86
CA MET A 22 2.77 -20.19 -19.01
C MET A 22 1.70 -21.28 -19.13
N ARG A 23 2.03 -22.54 -18.80
CA ARG A 23 1.03 -23.62 -18.72
C ARG A 23 -0.03 -23.31 -17.66
N CYS A 24 0.37 -22.86 -16.46
CA CYS A 24 -0.58 -22.51 -15.40
C CYS A 24 -1.52 -21.35 -15.76
N ILE A 25 -1.06 -20.39 -16.56
CA ILE A 25 -1.84 -19.18 -16.90
C ILE A 25 -2.74 -19.42 -18.13
N SER A 26 -2.26 -20.18 -19.12
CA SER A 26 -2.96 -20.39 -20.40
C SER A 26 -4.05 -21.44 -20.36
N THR A 27 -4.05 -22.36 -19.39
CA THR A 27 -5.04 -23.44 -19.29
C THR A 27 -6.31 -23.04 -18.53
N VAL A 28 -6.42 -21.78 -18.09
CA VAL A 28 -7.56 -21.32 -17.29
C VAL A 28 -8.77 -21.11 -18.19
N SER A 29 -9.94 -21.57 -17.75
CA SER A 29 -11.24 -21.23 -18.33
C SER A 29 -12.15 -20.63 -17.26
N TYR A 30 -13.07 -19.78 -17.69
CA TYR A 30 -14.03 -19.11 -16.82
C TYR A 30 -15.46 -19.37 -17.29
N PHE A 31 -16.37 -19.37 -16.33
CA PHE A 31 -17.82 -19.36 -16.55
C PHE A 31 -18.39 -18.15 -15.81
N VAL A 32 -19.36 -17.47 -16.40
CA VAL A 32 -20.14 -16.44 -15.68
C VAL A 32 -21.42 -17.09 -15.19
N ASN A 33 -21.65 -17.05 -13.88
CA ASN A 33 -22.95 -17.40 -13.31
C ASN A 33 -23.77 -16.11 -13.16
N LEU A 34 -24.90 -16.02 -13.87
CA LEU A 34 -25.86 -14.92 -13.77
C LEU A 34 -27.20 -15.48 -13.33
N ASN A 35 -27.67 -15.12 -12.14
CA ASN A 35 -28.94 -15.58 -11.57
C ASN A 35 -29.08 -17.11 -11.60
N ASP A 36 -28.06 -17.82 -11.10
CA ASP A 36 -27.97 -19.28 -11.05
C ASP A 36 -27.94 -20.00 -12.41
N LYS A 37 -27.76 -19.26 -13.51
CA LYS A 37 -27.53 -19.82 -14.84
C LYS A 37 -26.05 -19.71 -15.20
N ILE A 38 -25.43 -20.88 -15.36
CA ILE A 38 -24.04 -21.00 -15.82
C ILE A 38 -23.98 -20.74 -17.31
N GLY A 39 -23.23 -19.71 -17.71
CA GLY A 39 -22.96 -19.39 -19.11
C GLY A 39 -21.94 -20.32 -19.78
N VAL A 40 -21.65 -20.07 -21.05
CA VAL A 40 -20.65 -20.83 -21.83
C VAL A 40 -19.23 -20.55 -21.33
N PRO A 41 -18.31 -21.54 -21.32
CA PRO A 41 -16.92 -21.31 -20.96
C PRO A 41 -16.25 -20.34 -21.92
N PHE A 42 -15.46 -19.40 -21.38
CA PHE A 42 -14.59 -18.54 -22.15
C PHE A 42 -13.14 -18.62 -21.66
N TYR A 43 -12.21 -18.40 -22.59
CA TYR A 43 -10.77 -18.51 -22.35
C TYR A 43 -10.13 -17.12 -22.34
N PRO A 44 -9.47 -16.71 -21.25
CA PRO A 44 -8.88 -15.40 -21.12
C PRO A 44 -7.63 -15.29 -22.01
N LEU A 45 -7.60 -14.29 -22.89
CA LEU A 45 -6.39 -13.95 -23.66
C LEU A 45 -5.40 -13.09 -22.84
N ARG A 46 -5.85 -12.51 -21.73
CA ARG A 46 -5.08 -11.62 -20.85
C ARG A 46 -5.55 -11.73 -19.40
N GLY A 47 -4.68 -11.34 -18.48
CA GLY A 47 -4.98 -11.26 -17.06
C GLY A 47 -4.49 -12.46 -16.27
N LEU A 48 -4.43 -12.29 -14.95
CA LEU A 48 -4.06 -13.33 -14.01
C LEU A 48 -5.27 -13.63 -13.13
N ARG A 49 -5.44 -14.90 -12.73
CA ARG A 49 -6.57 -15.32 -11.90
C ARG A 49 -6.48 -14.70 -10.51
N GLN A 50 -7.48 -13.92 -10.12
CA GLN A 50 -7.57 -13.38 -8.76
C GLN A 50 -7.84 -14.53 -7.76
N GLY A 51 -7.17 -14.51 -6.61
CA GLY A 51 -7.23 -15.58 -5.61
C GLY A 51 -6.32 -16.78 -5.88
N ASN A 52 -5.63 -16.83 -7.03
CA ASN A 52 -4.54 -17.78 -7.25
C ASN A 52 -3.28 -17.30 -6.49
N PRO A 53 -2.59 -18.16 -5.74
CA PRO A 53 -1.42 -17.77 -4.95
C PRO A 53 -0.22 -17.28 -5.78
N LEU A 54 -0.11 -17.66 -7.06
CA LEU A 54 0.97 -17.23 -7.95
C LEU A 54 0.74 -15.84 -8.56
N SER A 55 -0.53 -15.46 -8.76
CA SER A 55 -0.89 -14.21 -9.44
C SER A 55 -0.28 -12.95 -8.81
N PRO A 56 -0.20 -12.80 -7.46
CA PRO A 56 0.45 -11.65 -6.84
C PRO A 56 1.94 -11.54 -7.18
N PHE A 57 2.68 -12.66 -7.17
CA PHE A 57 4.11 -12.66 -7.47
C PHE A 57 4.36 -12.32 -8.94
N LEU A 58 3.57 -12.92 -9.82
CA LEU A 58 3.62 -12.66 -11.25
C LEU A 58 3.29 -11.19 -11.58
N PHE A 59 2.32 -10.60 -10.87
CA PHE A 59 2.03 -9.17 -10.96
C PHE A 59 3.24 -8.31 -10.54
N LEU A 60 3.88 -8.66 -9.42
CA LEU A 60 5.06 -7.94 -8.92
C LEU A 60 6.23 -7.99 -9.90
N ILE A 61 6.56 -9.18 -10.43
CA ILE A 61 7.64 -9.36 -11.42
C ILE A 61 7.46 -8.43 -12.63
N CYS A 62 6.23 -8.31 -13.14
CA CYS A 62 5.99 -7.38 -14.25
C CYS A 62 5.93 -5.92 -13.82
N SER A 63 5.56 -5.61 -12.58
CA SER A 63 5.64 -4.23 -12.07
C SER A 63 7.08 -3.76 -11.88
N GLU A 64 8.01 -4.68 -11.60
CA GLU A 64 9.44 -4.39 -11.48
C GLU A 64 10.01 -3.77 -12.75
N GLY A 65 9.50 -4.16 -13.92
CA GLY A 65 9.89 -3.56 -15.20
C GLY A 65 9.65 -2.04 -15.24
N LEU A 66 8.60 -1.54 -14.60
CA LEU A 66 8.36 -0.10 -14.50
C LEU A 66 9.38 0.57 -13.57
N SER A 67 9.68 -0.06 -12.43
CA SER A 67 10.69 0.41 -11.47
C SER A 67 12.06 0.55 -12.15
N SER A 68 12.47 -0.46 -12.90
CA SER A 68 13.73 -0.47 -13.66
C SER A 68 13.77 0.62 -14.73
N LEU A 69 12.71 0.79 -15.53
CA LEU A 69 12.64 1.86 -16.54
C LEU A 69 12.72 3.25 -15.91
N MET A 70 12.07 3.45 -14.77
CA MET A 70 12.13 4.70 -14.01
C MET A 70 13.53 4.93 -13.43
N GLY A 71 14.17 3.90 -12.88
CA GLY A 71 15.53 3.95 -12.36
C GLY A 71 16.55 4.35 -13.42
N LEU A 72 16.45 3.79 -14.62
CA LEU A 72 17.27 4.17 -15.77
C LEU A 72 17.08 5.64 -16.16
N ALA A 73 15.83 6.09 -16.27
CA ALA A 73 15.52 7.48 -16.60
C ALA A 73 15.98 8.48 -15.52
N ILE A 74 16.09 8.06 -14.26
CA ILE A 74 16.66 8.88 -13.18
C ILE A 74 18.19 8.89 -13.27
N HIS A 75 18.82 7.74 -13.52
CA HIS A 75 20.28 7.62 -13.60
C HIS A 75 20.87 8.38 -14.79
N GLU A 76 20.18 8.36 -15.93
CA GLU A 76 20.55 9.13 -17.13
C GLU A 76 20.23 10.64 -17.01
N ASP A 77 19.85 11.10 -15.83
CA ASP A 77 19.55 12.49 -15.51
C ASP A 77 18.34 13.10 -16.26
N PHE A 78 17.51 12.24 -16.84
CA PHE A 78 16.35 12.68 -17.61
C PHE A 78 15.14 13.08 -16.75
N LEU A 79 15.08 12.59 -15.51
CA LEU A 79 14.03 12.89 -14.53
C LEU A 79 14.56 13.71 -13.35
N LYS A 80 15.11 14.90 -13.61
CA LYS A 80 15.42 15.89 -12.56
C LYS A 80 14.43 17.05 -12.52
N GLY A 81 13.86 17.25 -11.32
CA GLY A 81 12.98 18.37 -11.01
C GLY A 81 11.62 18.34 -11.72
N ALA A 82 10.81 19.38 -11.47
CA ALA A 82 9.50 19.54 -12.09
C ALA A 82 9.63 20.34 -13.40
N THR A 83 10.07 19.67 -14.47
CA THR A 83 10.22 20.28 -15.81
C THR A 83 9.26 19.67 -16.83
N VAL A 84 8.89 20.44 -17.86
CA VAL A 84 8.07 19.93 -18.98
C VAL A 84 8.82 18.84 -19.77
N GLY A 85 10.15 18.98 -19.88
CA GLY A 85 11.01 17.96 -20.51
C GLY A 85 10.94 16.63 -19.78
N GLY A 86 11.11 16.64 -18.45
CA GLY A 86 10.99 15.46 -17.61
C GLY A 86 9.59 14.84 -17.68
N ALA A 87 8.52 15.65 -17.71
CA ALA A 87 7.15 15.16 -17.87
C ALA A 87 6.93 14.43 -19.21
N ARG A 88 7.57 14.87 -20.29
CA ARG A 88 7.51 14.19 -21.60
C ARG A 88 8.23 12.83 -21.56
N ILE A 89 9.39 12.78 -20.90
CA ILE A 89 10.17 11.54 -20.77
C ILE A 89 9.42 10.55 -19.88
N LEU A 90 8.88 11.01 -18.75
CA LEU A 90 8.02 10.21 -17.90
C LEU A 90 6.86 9.60 -18.71
N LYS A 91 6.16 10.41 -19.51
CA LYS A 91 5.08 9.90 -20.37
C LYS A 91 5.56 8.85 -21.37
N LYS A 92 6.77 9.00 -21.91
CA LYS A 92 7.39 8.02 -22.82
C LYS A 92 7.66 6.70 -22.08
N VAL A 93 8.29 6.76 -20.90
CA VAL A 93 8.56 5.58 -20.05
C VAL A 93 7.28 4.85 -19.68
N LEU A 94 6.25 5.59 -19.24
CA LEU A 94 4.94 5.01 -18.94
C LEU A 94 4.34 4.31 -20.17
N LYS A 95 4.45 4.93 -21.36
CA LYS A 95 3.91 4.34 -22.59
C LYS A 95 4.68 3.10 -23.05
N GLU A 96 5.99 3.13 -22.90
CA GLU A 96 6.87 2.00 -23.16
C GLU A 96 6.52 0.83 -22.24
N TYR A 97 6.31 1.11 -20.95
CA TYR A 97 5.85 0.12 -19.99
C TYR A 97 4.49 -0.48 -20.38
N GLU A 98 3.50 0.36 -20.75
CA GLU A 98 2.17 -0.13 -21.16
C GLU A 98 2.25 -1.08 -22.37
N THR A 99 3.11 -0.74 -23.33
CA THR A 99 3.27 -1.50 -24.57
C THR A 99 3.90 -2.87 -24.31
N HIS A 100 4.91 -2.93 -23.45
CA HIS A 100 5.64 -4.17 -23.15
C HIS A 100 4.94 -5.07 -22.12
N SER A 101 4.38 -4.50 -21.05
CA SER A 101 3.70 -5.27 -20.00
C SER A 101 2.24 -5.62 -20.34
N GLY A 102 1.63 -4.89 -21.29
CA GLY A 102 0.20 -4.95 -21.55
C GLY A 102 -0.66 -4.60 -20.33
N GLN A 103 -0.09 -3.92 -19.34
CA GLN A 103 -0.82 -3.24 -18.27
C GLN A 103 -1.14 -1.81 -18.73
N CYS A 104 -2.24 -1.24 -18.26
CA CYS A 104 -2.62 0.14 -18.56
C CYS A 104 -2.54 0.97 -17.29
N ILE A 105 -1.99 2.17 -17.39
CA ILE A 105 -1.91 3.09 -16.25
C ILE A 105 -3.22 3.86 -16.18
N ASN A 106 -3.79 3.92 -14.98
CA ASN A 106 -5.01 4.70 -14.74
C ASN A 106 -4.63 6.14 -14.44
N PHE A 107 -4.68 7.01 -15.46
CA PHE A 107 -4.37 8.43 -15.32
C PHE A 107 -5.38 9.19 -14.44
N ASP A 108 -6.63 8.72 -14.32
CA ASP A 108 -7.65 9.35 -13.48
C ASP A 108 -7.39 9.16 -11.98
N LYS A 109 -6.78 8.02 -11.64
CA LYS A 109 -6.31 7.67 -10.29
C LYS A 109 -4.88 8.13 -10.03
N SER A 110 -4.16 8.57 -11.05
CA SER A 110 -2.80 9.09 -10.92
C SER A 110 -2.86 10.58 -10.64
N THR A 111 -2.16 11.01 -9.58
CA THR A 111 -2.12 12.42 -9.19
C THR A 111 -0.70 12.94 -9.14
N ILE A 112 -0.55 14.21 -9.51
CA ILE A 112 0.72 14.92 -9.44
C ILE A 112 0.67 15.85 -8.24
N ILE A 113 1.70 15.75 -7.40
CA ILE A 113 1.90 16.64 -6.27
C ILE A 113 3.19 17.43 -6.51
N PHE A 114 3.09 18.75 -6.43
CA PHE A 114 4.21 19.64 -6.67
C PHE A 114 4.76 20.19 -5.35
N SER A 115 6.06 20.48 -5.35
CA SER A 115 6.68 21.24 -4.25
C SER A 115 6.13 22.67 -4.19
N ALA A 116 6.23 23.31 -3.01
CA ALA A 116 5.85 24.71 -2.83
C ALA A 116 6.59 25.66 -3.79
N ASN A 117 7.80 25.27 -4.22
CA ASN A 117 8.69 26.09 -5.05
C ASN A 117 8.39 26.00 -6.57
N THR A 118 7.39 25.21 -6.98
CA THR A 118 7.04 25.06 -8.40
C THR A 118 6.03 26.12 -8.85
N ILE A 119 6.36 26.89 -9.88
CA ILE A 119 5.53 27.97 -10.44
C ILE A 119 4.21 27.42 -10.99
N ALA A 120 3.10 28.14 -10.78
CA ALA A 120 1.76 27.73 -11.22
C ALA A 120 1.65 27.45 -12.72
N SER A 121 2.28 28.26 -13.57
CA SER A 121 2.32 28.05 -15.03
C SER A 121 2.97 26.71 -15.40
N MET A 122 4.07 26.37 -14.74
CA MET A 122 4.78 25.10 -14.92
C MET A 122 3.92 23.90 -14.46
N ARG A 123 3.19 24.04 -13.35
CA ARG A 123 2.28 22.98 -12.86
C ARG A 123 1.20 22.64 -13.89
N THR A 124 0.58 23.66 -14.47
CA THR A 124 -0.46 23.49 -15.50
C THR A 124 0.11 22.84 -16.76
N GLN A 125 1.30 23.24 -17.21
CA GLN A 125 1.96 22.64 -18.37
C GLN A 125 2.29 21.16 -18.15
N ILE A 126 2.84 20.81 -16.99
CA ILE A 126 3.17 19.43 -16.63
C ILE A 126 1.91 18.57 -16.51
N SER A 127 0.86 19.09 -15.86
CA SER A 127 -0.43 18.41 -15.71
C SER A 127 -1.11 18.17 -17.05
N SER A 128 -1.13 19.17 -17.92
CA SER A 128 -1.65 19.05 -19.28
C SER A 128 -0.85 18.01 -20.08
N LYS A 129 0.49 18.00 -19.96
CA LYS A 129 1.32 17.06 -20.71
C LYS A 129 1.09 15.61 -20.28
N LEU A 130 1.00 15.37 -18.98
CA LEU A 130 0.81 14.03 -18.40
C LEU A 130 -0.64 13.56 -18.45
N GLY A 131 -1.62 14.48 -18.51
CA GLY A 131 -3.04 14.15 -18.47
C GLY A 131 -3.50 13.68 -17.08
N MET A 132 -2.85 14.15 -16.02
CA MET A 132 -3.12 13.75 -14.63
C MET A 132 -3.61 14.95 -13.81
N ARG A 133 -4.41 14.67 -12.78
CA ARG A 133 -4.94 15.71 -11.89
C ARG A 133 -3.85 16.23 -10.95
N CYS A 134 -3.79 17.54 -10.77
CA CYS A 134 -2.99 18.17 -9.73
C CYS A 134 -3.73 18.06 -8.40
N SER A 135 -3.11 17.48 -7.38
CA SER A 135 -3.64 17.56 -6.02
C SER A 135 -2.70 18.37 -5.13
N THR A 136 -3.27 19.33 -4.40
CA THR A 136 -2.58 20.04 -3.31
C THR A 136 -2.60 19.26 -2.01
N ASN A 137 -3.53 18.33 -1.85
CA ASN A 137 -3.61 17.45 -0.69
C ASN A 137 -2.99 16.09 -1.01
N PRO A 138 -2.10 15.55 -0.16
CA PRO A 138 -1.57 14.22 -0.38
C PRO A 138 -2.71 13.21 -0.31
N GLU A 139 -2.98 12.57 -1.44
CA GLU A 139 -3.92 11.46 -1.50
C GLU A 139 -3.45 10.31 -0.60
N LYS A 140 -4.40 9.49 -0.17
CA LYS A 140 -4.14 8.36 0.72
C LYS A 140 -3.59 7.19 -0.11
N TYR A 141 -2.41 6.69 0.26
CA TYR A 141 -1.88 5.43 -0.23
C TYR A 141 -2.05 4.35 0.85
N LEU A 142 -2.73 3.25 0.51
CA LEU A 142 -3.08 2.17 1.44
C LEU A 142 -3.72 2.68 2.75
N GLY A 143 -4.50 3.76 2.63
CA GLY A 143 -5.20 4.37 3.75
C GLY A 143 -4.39 5.33 4.62
N LEU A 144 -3.10 5.53 4.32
CA LEU A 144 -2.21 6.49 4.98
C LEU A 144 -1.86 7.64 4.01
N PRO A 145 -1.67 8.88 4.48
CA PRO A 145 -1.31 9.98 3.59
C PRO A 145 0.06 9.72 2.93
N ASN A 146 0.13 9.86 1.60
CA ASN A 146 1.34 9.59 0.79
C ASN A 146 2.48 10.58 1.09
N ILE A 147 2.17 11.78 1.62
CA ILE A 147 3.16 12.75 2.10
C ILE A 147 2.90 13.02 3.57
N VAL A 148 3.78 12.48 4.42
CA VAL A 148 3.82 12.82 5.85
C VAL A 148 4.86 13.93 6.03
N GLY A 149 4.40 15.18 6.08
CA GLY A 149 5.27 16.30 6.45
C GLY A 149 5.84 16.14 7.87
N ARG A 150 6.82 16.97 8.24
CA ARG A 150 7.46 16.97 9.59
C ARG A 150 6.45 17.02 10.75
N ARG A 151 5.22 17.52 10.53
CA ARG A 151 4.12 17.48 11.49
C ARG A 151 3.09 16.41 11.11
N LYS A 152 3.09 15.29 11.83
CA LYS A 152 2.26 14.09 11.61
C LYS A 152 0.78 14.25 12.03
N LYS A 153 0.18 15.44 11.87
CA LYS A 153 -1.17 15.75 12.39
C LYS A 153 -2.30 14.95 11.71
N TYR A 154 -2.11 14.52 10.46
CA TYR A 154 -3.18 13.93 9.62
C TYR A 154 -3.50 12.45 9.94
N LEU A 155 -2.60 11.74 10.62
CA LEU A 155 -2.84 10.35 11.07
C LEU A 155 -3.90 10.27 12.18
N LYS A 156 -4.15 11.39 12.87
CA LYS A 156 -5.08 11.48 14.00
C LYS A 156 -6.54 11.26 13.57
N GLY A 157 -6.96 11.75 12.40
CA GLY A 157 -8.38 11.77 12.01
C GLY A 157 -9.00 10.40 11.73
N ARG A 158 -8.29 9.50 11.02
CA ARG A 158 -8.83 8.18 10.66
C ARG A 158 -8.77 7.20 11.82
N ILE A 159 -7.64 7.16 12.53
CA ILE A 159 -7.54 6.28 13.69
C ILE A 159 -8.59 6.69 14.73
N LYS A 160 -8.85 7.98 14.89
CA LYS A 160 -9.96 8.46 15.74
C LYS A 160 -11.34 7.99 15.27
N GLN A 161 -11.62 7.99 13.97
CA GLN A 161 -12.90 7.50 13.44
C GLN A 161 -13.07 5.98 13.64
N ASP A 162 -12.02 5.21 13.38
CA ASP A 162 -12.03 3.77 13.60
C ASP A 162 -12.18 3.46 15.10
N VAL A 163 -11.47 4.21 15.97
CA VAL A 163 -11.52 4.06 17.44
C VAL A 163 -12.89 4.41 18.01
N ASN A 164 -13.52 5.48 17.53
CA ASN A 164 -14.84 5.90 18.01
C ASN A 164 -15.94 4.92 17.59
N ASN A 165 -15.76 4.18 16.50
CA ASN A 165 -16.70 3.14 16.07
C ASN A 165 -16.58 1.85 16.91
N TRP A 166 -15.55 1.71 17.76
CA TRP A 166 -15.36 0.53 18.61
C TRP A 166 -16.23 0.52 19.87
N SER A 167 -16.72 1.68 20.31
CA SER A 167 -17.45 1.82 21.57
C SER A 167 -18.92 1.37 21.51
N THR A 168 -19.42 0.93 20.36
CA THR A 168 -20.83 0.58 20.14
C THR A 168 -21.15 -0.91 20.30
N CYS A 169 -20.15 -1.76 20.57
CA CYS A 169 -20.37 -3.20 20.69
C CYS A 169 -20.81 -3.59 22.11
N PHE A 170 -22.04 -4.11 22.25
CA PHE A 170 -22.54 -4.72 23.50
C PHE A 170 -21.85 -6.07 23.75
N LEU A 171 -20.62 -6.03 24.24
CA LEU A 171 -19.81 -7.23 24.54
C LEU A 171 -19.81 -7.54 26.05
N SER A 172 -19.70 -8.83 26.38
CA SER A 172 -19.36 -9.30 27.73
C SER A 172 -17.94 -8.86 28.13
N GLN A 173 -17.57 -8.97 29.41
CA GLN A 173 -16.24 -8.56 29.87
C GLN A 173 -15.12 -9.32 29.14
N ASP A 174 -15.27 -10.63 28.97
CA ASP A 174 -14.32 -11.47 28.22
C ASP A 174 -14.30 -11.11 26.73
N GLY A 175 -15.47 -10.79 26.16
CA GLY A 175 -15.59 -10.33 24.77
C GLY A 175 -14.86 -9.01 24.52
N LYS A 176 -14.89 -8.09 25.50
CA LYS A 176 -14.13 -6.83 25.45
C LYS A 176 -12.63 -7.08 25.49
N GLU A 177 -12.17 -8.05 26.28
CA GLU A 177 -10.74 -8.37 26.38
C GLU A 177 -10.20 -8.89 25.05
N VAL A 178 -10.90 -9.87 24.46
CA VAL A 178 -10.56 -10.45 23.16
C VAL A 178 -10.60 -9.39 22.07
N PHE A 179 -11.65 -8.55 22.05
CA PHE A 179 -11.80 -7.48 21.07
C PHE A 179 -10.64 -6.48 21.14
N ILE A 180 -10.28 -6.02 22.35
CA ILE A 180 -9.18 -5.06 22.54
C ILE A 180 -7.85 -5.64 22.07
N LYS A 181 -7.57 -6.91 22.39
CA LYS A 181 -6.30 -7.57 22.03
C LYS A 181 -6.21 -7.89 20.53
N ALA A 182 -7.27 -8.46 19.96
CA ALA A 182 -7.24 -8.97 18.59
C ALA A 182 -7.49 -7.89 17.54
N VAL A 183 -8.31 -6.88 17.85
CA VAL A 183 -8.76 -5.88 16.88
C VAL A 183 -8.12 -4.52 17.18
N THR A 184 -8.39 -3.95 18.36
CA THR A 184 -7.96 -2.59 18.71
C THR A 184 -6.43 -2.43 18.71
N GLN A 185 -5.69 -3.40 19.25
CA GLN A 185 -4.22 -3.35 19.24
C GLN A 185 -3.61 -3.71 17.88
N ALA A 186 -4.30 -4.52 17.06
CA ALA A 186 -3.80 -4.95 15.76
C ALA A 186 -3.90 -3.84 14.70
N ILE A 187 -5.01 -3.10 14.66
CA ILE A 187 -5.28 -2.05 13.66
C ILE A 187 -4.15 -1.00 13.56
N PRO A 188 -3.67 -0.37 14.65
CA PRO A 188 -2.61 0.62 14.57
C PRO A 188 -1.23 0.01 14.35
N THR A 189 -1.06 -1.32 14.46
CA THR A 189 0.25 -1.99 14.36
C THR A 189 0.95 -1.69 13.03
N TYR A 190 0.20 -1.65 11.93
CA TYR A 190 0.74 -1.30 10.61
C TYR A 190 1.27 0.14 10.59
N ALA A 191 0.45 1.11 11.02
CA ALA A 191 0.86 2.52 11.05
C ALA A 191 2.04 2.76 12.01
N MET A 192 2.07 2.05 13.14
CA MET A 192 3.16 2.12 14.12
C MET A 192 4.45 1.48 13.61
N GLY A 193 4.37 0.48 12.73
CA GLY A 193 5.55 -0.11 12.09
C GLY A 193 6.21 0.83 11.07
N CYS A 194 5.44 1.72 10.45
CA CYS A 194 5.94 2.66 9.44
C CYS A 194 6.27 4.05 10.01
N PHE A 195 5.57 4.49 11.07
CA PHE A 195 5.68 5.86 11.57
C PHE A 195 5.77 5.92 13.09
N LEU A 196 6.65 6.81 13.59
CA LEU A 196 6.59 7.26 14.98
C LEU A 196 5.34 8.12 15.19
N LEU A 197 4.36 7.61 15.94
CA LEU A 197 3.11 8.32 16.23
C LEU A 197 3.34 9.37 17.34
N PRO A 198 2.61 10.50 17.33
CA PRO A 198 2.66 11.47 18.43
C PRO A 198 2.20 10.83 19.74
N LYS A 199 2.90 11.07 20.85
CA LYS A 199 2.53 10.55 22.18
C LYS A 199 1.07 10.85 22.55
N SER A 200 0.61 12.07 22.28
CA SER A 200 -0.78 12.49 22.50
C SER A 200 -1.82 11.62 21.78
N LEU A 201 -1.46 11.05 20.62
CA LEU A 201 -2.35 10.18 19.86
C LEU A 201 -2.36 8.76 20.47
N CYS A 202 -1.21 8.27 20.93
CA CYS A 202 -1.10 7.00 21.65
C CYS A 202 -1.89 7.05 22.96
N GLU A 203 -1.75 8.13 23.74
CA GLU A 203 -2.50 8.36 24.98
C GLU A 203 -4.02 8.44 24.73
N GLU A 204 -4.46 9.09 23.66
CA GLU A 204 -5.89 9.13 23.27
C GLU A 204 -6.42 7.73 22.93
N MET A 205 -5.66 6.90 22.20
CA MET A 205 -6.05 5.52 21.92
C MET A 205 -6.09 4.65 23.19
N GLU A 206 -5.10 4.79 24.07
CA GLU A 206 -5.06 4.10 25.37
C GLU A 206 -6.26 4.50 26.26
N SER A 207 -6.61 5.80 26.27
CA SER A 207 -7.78 6.31 26.98
C SER A 207 -9.09 5.73 26.44
N ASN A 208 -9.24 5.63 25.12
CA ASN A 208 -10.43 5.04 24.51
C ASN A 208 -10.55 3.53 24.80
N MET A 209 -9.44 2.80 24.79
CA MET A 209 -9.40 1.39 25.22
C MET A 209 -9.83 1.25 26.69
N ALA A 210 -9.31 2.12 27.56
CA ALA A 210 -9.67 2.13 28.97
C ALA A 210 -11.16 2.44 29.15
N GLN A 211 -11.71 3.40 28.40
CA GLN A 211 -13.15 3.70 28.46
C GLN A 211 -14.01 2.49 28.05
N VAL A 212 -13.66 1.78 26.98
CA VAL A 212 -14.39 0.56 26.55
C VAL A 212 -14.32 -0.54 27.61
N TRP A 213 -13.14 -0.71 28.22
CA TRP A 213 -12.91 -1.70 29.27
C TRP A 213 -13.70 -1.39 30.56
N TRP A 214 -13.69 -0.14 31.02
CA TRP A 214 -14.25 0.28 32.31
C TRP A 214 -15.74 0.68 32.29
N GLN A 215 -16.42 0.61 31.13
CA GLN A 215 -17.83 1.01 30.97
C GLN A 215 -18.84 0.38 31.98
N LYS A 216 -18.50 -0.70 32.69
CA LYS A 216 -19.39 -1.37 33.66
C LYS A 216 -18.72 -1.71 35.01
N THR A 217 -17.46 -1.36 35.22
CA THR A 217 -16.67 -1.82 36.38
C THR A 217 -16.29 -0.64 37.26
N HIS A 218 -16.76 -0.63 38.50
CA HIS A 218 -16.46 0.40 39.50
C HIS A 218 -15.11 0.21 40.22
N GLU A 219 -14.37 -0.86 39.92
CA GLU A 219 -13.10 -1.16 40.57
C GLU A 219 -11.92 -0.99 39.63
N LYS A 220 -11.10 0.03 39.87
CA LYS A 220 -9.77 0.16 39.28
C LYS A 220 -8.86 -0.88 39.94
N HIS A 221 -8.70 -2.05 39.31
CA HIS A 221 -7.63 -2.95 39.72
C HIS A 221 -6.28 -2.39 39.26
N GLU A 222 -5.50 -1.89 40.22
CA GLU A 222 -4.08 -1.59 40.10
C GLU A 222 -3.27 -2.89 40.09
N THR A 223 -3.29 -3.67 39.02
CA THR A 223 -2.21 -4.62 38.76
C THR A 223 -2.12 -4.92 37.26
N GLY A 224 -0.98 -4.56 36.66
CA GLY A 224 -0.67 -4.91 35.29
C GLY A 224 -0.59 -6.43 35.15
N GLY A 225 -1.62 -7.03 34.55
CA GLY A 225 -1.68 -8.47 34.25
C GLY A 225 -2.47 -8.84 32.98
N MET A 226 -3.25 -7.90 32.43
CA MET A 226 -4.14 -8.19 31.28
C MET A 226 -3.42 -8.22 29.93
N GLY A 227 -2.15 -7.85 29.84
CA GLY A 227 -1.40 -7.83 28.57
C GLY A 227 -1.80 -6.69 27.62
N PHE A 228 -2.47 -5.64 28.11
CA PHE A 228 -2.68 -4.43 27.34
C PHE A 228 -1.35 -3.67 27.18
N ARG A 229 -0.94 -3.45 25.93
CA ARG A 229 0.35 -2.82 25.61
C ARG A 229 0.19 -1.31 25.60
N SER A 230 1.17 -0.60 26.17
CA SER A 230 1.29 0.83 25.90
C SER A 230 1.68 1.04 24.44
N PHE A 231 0.86 1.79 23.69
CA PHE A 231 1.09 2.11 22.29
C PHE A 231 2.36 2.93 22.09
N THR A 232 2.71 3.79 23.04
CA THR A 232 3.95 4.58 22.95
C THR A 232 5.18 3.67 22.95
N LYS A 233 5.26 2.74 23.91
CA LYS A 233 6.38 1.78 24.01
C LYS A 233 6.38 0.79 22.84
N PHE A 234 5.20 0.32 22.45
CA PHE A 234 5.05 -0.62 21.35
C PHE A 234 5.43 -0.02 19.99
N ASN A 235 5.08 1.25 19.75
CA ASN A 235 5.47 1.96 18.53
C ASN A 235 6.99 2.09 18.39
N ILE A 236 7.67 2.47 19.48
CA ILE A 236 9.15 2.54 19.51
C ILE A 236 9.76 1.16 19.23
N ALA A 237 9.24 0.11 19.87
CA ALA A 237 9.75 -1.25 19.68
C ALA A 237 9.59 -1.75 18.23
N LEU A 238 8.45 -1.45 17.58
CA LEU A 238 8.22 -1.81 16.18
C LEU A 238 9.19 -1.09 15.24
N LEU A 239 9.45 0.20 15.47
CA LEU A 239 10.40 0.96 14.66
C LEU A 239 11.84 0.49 14.90
N ALA A 240 12.21 0.19 16.14
CA ALA A 240 13.52 -0.38 16.46
C ALA A 240 13.73 -1.73 15.76
N LYS A 241 12.68 -2.56 15.69
CA LYS A 241 12.70 -3.83 14.95
C LYS A 241 12.95 -3.62 13.45
N GLN A 242 12.36 -2.60 12.83
CA GLN A 242 12.63 -2.27 11.43
C GLN A 242 14.05 -1.71 11.25
N GLY A 243 14.48 -0.80 12.13
CA GLY A 243 15.86 -0.29 12.10
C GLY A 243 16.92 -1.40 12.22
N LEU A 244 16.68 -2.39 13.08
CA LEU A 244 17.58 -3.55 13.20
C LEU A 244 17.59 -4.41 11.94
N ARG A 245 16.45 -4.59 11.27
CA ARG A 245 16.37 -5.32 9.99
C ARG A 245 17.17 -4.64 8.89
N LEU A 246 17.10 -3.31 8.82
CA LEU A 246 17.91 -2.50 7.90
C LEU A 246 19.41 -2.67 8.15
N LEU A 247 19.84 -2.67 9.42
CA LEU A 247 21.25 -2.83 9.77
C LEU A 247 21.77 -4.24 9.50
N THR A 248 20.93 -5.26 9.71
CA THR A 248 21.32 -6.68 9.57
C THR A 248 21.26 -7.18 8.13
N ASN A 249 20.42 -6.60 7.26
CA ASN A 249 20.23 -7.04 5.87
C ASN A 249 20.32 -5.88 4.87
N PRO A 250 21.53 -5.38 4.56
CA PRO A 250 21.71 -4.20 3.70
C PRO A 250 21.24 -4.40 2.25
N ASN A 251 21.15 -5.65 1.78
CA ASN A 251 20.74 -6.00 0.41
C ASN A 251 19.26 -6.42 0.30
N SER A 252 18.48 -6.32 1.39
CA SER A 252 17.06 -6.72 1.35
C SER A 252 16.21 -5.59 0.77
N LEU A 253 15.49 -5.88 -0.32
CA LEU A 253 14.54 -4.97 -0.98
C LEU A 253 13.34 -4.53 -0.11
N LEU A 254 13.13 -5.19 1.04
CA LEU A 254 12.03 -4.94 1.97
C LEU A 254 12.50 -4.48 3.36
N ALA A 255 13.74 -4.01 3.45
CA ALA A 255 14.27 -3.43 4.68
C ALA A 255 13.65 -2.05 4.97
#